data_AF-A0AAU7F2S1-F1
#
_entry.id   AF-A0AAU7F2S1-F1
#
_cell.length_a   1.000
_cell.length_b   1.000
_cell.length_c   1.000
_cell.angle_alpha   90.00
_cell.angle_beta   90.00
_cell.angle_gamma   90.00
#
_symmetry.space_group_name_H-M   'P 1'
#
loop_
_entity.id
_entity.type
_entity.pdbx_description
1 polymer ?
#
loop_
_entity_poly.entity_id
_entity_poly.type
_entity_poly.pdbx_seq_one_letter_code
_entity_poly.pdbx_strand_id
1 'polypeptide(L)'
;MNDFESVKKLIIQLVKDKAGNFDGDSWEADYKLNWEDELAERLANAFYNMSRAASAKENTDDVMLKAALLNSRTDFMDLANFFRDIFDDLDALLRKPVWPDIPEGFDYQGYHQRVIHRCRMRKPDHLGRNCVSFLVQGIPAKMTMVFSFLSRGDLGLIHAGMSREESRKALGGRFEAFYKAEDSTVPTDAYDDLGVHVYFDERYRVVGVEFLKWSELVWDNQKLVGENALVVRQFLAKRGEVLVFNDSGFSATGVGLRFYVPDFEEDDAIVEAVYVEVGGV
;
A
#
# COMPACT_ATOMS: atom_id res chain seq x y z
N MET A 1 -16.87 14.05 -18.35
CA MET A 1 -16.06 12.84 -18.55
C MET A 1 -16.84 11.72 -17.92
N ASN A 2 -17.28 10.74 -18.71
CA ASN A 2 -18.30 9.79 -18.26
C ASN A 2 -17.83 8.32 -18.35
N ASP A 3 -16.58 8.06 -18.73
CA ASP A 3 -16.01 6.73 -18.97
C ASP A 3 -14.50 6.71 -18.64
N PHE A 4 -13.96 5.52 -18.37
CA PHE A 4 -12.55 5.34 -17.98
C PHE A 4 -11.58 5.63 -19.12
N GLU A 5 -11.98 5.39 -20.37
CA GLU A 5 -11.16 5.71 -21.53
C GLU A 5 -10.93 7.22 -21.68
N SER A 6 -11.91 8.04 -21.32
CA SER A 6 -11.79 9.49 -21.27
C SER A 6 -10.87 9.95 -20.14
N VAL A 7 -10.89 9.26 -18.99
CA VAL A 7 -9.95 9.50 -17.88
C VAL A 7 -8.52 9.17 -18.33
N LYS A 8 -8.30 7.98 -18.90
CA LYS A 8 -7.00 7.56 -19.44
C LYS A 8 -6.44 8.57 -20.43
N LYS A 9 -7.26 9.00 -21.41
CA LYS A 9 -6.87 10.01 -22.41
C LYS A 9 -6.50 11.35 -21.77
N LEU A 10 -7.23 11.77 -20.74
CA LEU A 10 -6.89 12.99 -19.99
C LEU A 10 -5.51 12.87 -19.34
N ILE A 11 -5.24 11.76 -18.66
CA ILE A 11 -3.95 11.53 -17.98
C ILE A 11 -2.81 11.55 -19.01
N ILE A 12 -2.94 10.80 -20.11
CA ILE A 12 -1.95 10.79 -21.20
C ILE A 12 -1.69 12.21 -21.71
N GLN A 13 -2.75 12.99 -21.97
CA GLN A 13 -2.59 14.35 -22.48
C GLN A 13 -1.90 15.26 -21.46
N LEU A 14 -2.29 15.18 -20.19
CA LEU A 14 -1.67 15.96 -19.11
C LEU A 14 -0.18 15.63 -18.96
N VAL A 15 0.19 14.36 -19.03
CA VAL A 15 1.59 13.94 -18.98
C VAL A 15 2.36 14.51 -20.17
N LYS A 16 1.83 14.44 -21.40
CA LYS A 16 2.46 15.06 -22.57
C LYS A 16 2.63 16.56 -22.40
N ASP A 17 1.60 17.25 -21.92
CA ASP A 17 1.62 18.71 -21.76
C ASP A 17 2.61 19.17 -20.68
N LYS A 18 2.79 18.38 -19.63
CA LYS A 18 3.59 18.74 -18.45
C LYS A 18 5.01 18.16 -18.44
N ALA A 19 5.21 16.99 -19.03
CA ALA A 19 6.47 16.27 -19.07
C ALA A 19 7.08 16.16 -20.48
N GLY A 20 6.36 16.61 -21.52
CA GLY A 20 6.84 16.72 -22.90
C GLY A 20 6.65 15.46 -23.75
N ASN A 21 6.70 14.28 -23.15
CA ASN A 21 6.39 13.01 -23.81
C ASN A 21 5.54 12.11 -22.90
N PHE A 22 4.99 11.05 -23.48
CA PHE A 22 4.32 9.99 -22.75
C PHE A 22 4.82 8.65 -23.28
N ASP A 23 5.39 7.87 -22.37
CA ASP A 23 5.75 6.48 -22.58
C ASP A 23 4.94 5.66 -21.58
N GLY A 24 4.03 4.83 -22.08
CA GLY A 24 3.08 4.09 -21.23
C GLY A 24 3.74 3.05 -20.33
N ASP A 25 4.94 2.59 -20.68
CA ASP A 25 5.69 1.60 -19.91
C ASP A 25 6.45 2.22 -18.73
N SER A 26 6.51 3.55 -18.65
CA SER A 26 7.13 4.29 -17.53
C SER A 26 6.15 4.58 -16.39
N TRP A 27 4.94 4.02 -16.42
CA TRP A 27 3.85 4.29 -15.47
C TRP A 27 3.27 2.97 -14.96
N GLU A 28 2.65 3.02 -13.78
CA GLU A 28 2.15 1.85 -13.05
C GLU A 28 0.91 1.26 -13.72
N ALA A 29 -0.02 2.10 -14.20
CA ALA A 29 -1.19 1.58 -14.90
C ALA A 29 -0.84 1.14 -16.32
N ASP A 30 -1.41 0.04 -16.80
CA ASP A 30 -1.19 -0.38 -18.18
C ASP A 30 -2.04 0.47 -19.16
N TYR A 31 -1.40 1.46 -19.78
CA TYR A 31 -2.04 2.35 -20.76
C TYR A 31 -2.25 1.72 -22.15
N LYS A 32 -1.73 0.51 -22.40
CA LYS A 32 -1.94 -0.23 -23.66
C LYS A 32 -3.31 -0.92 -23.68
N LEU A 33 -3.86 -1.23 -22.51
CA LEU A 33 -5.16 -1.88 -22.35
C LEU A 33 -6.34 -0.91 -22.48
N ASN A 34 -7.54 -1.45 -22.70
CA ASN A 34 -8.78 -0.70 -22.62
C ASN A 34 -9.29 -0.73 -21.17
N TRP A 35 -9.16 0.39 -20.44
CA TRP A 35 -9.46 0.47 -19.01
C TRP A 35 -10.93 0.21 -18.68
N GLU A 36 -11.83 0.50 -19.63
CA GLU A 36 -13.25 0.20 -19.44
C GLU A 36 -13.52 -1.30 -19.50
N ASP A 37 -12.96 -1.99 -20.50
CA ASP A 37 -13.09 -3.45 -20.65
C ASP A 37 -12.42 -4.17 -19.48
N GLU A 38 -11.23 -3.72 -19.11
CA GLU A 38 -10.42 -4.20 -17.98
C GLU A 38 -11.15 -4.07 -16.63
N LEU A 39 -11.81 -2.93 -16.37
CA LEU A 39 -12.61 -2.75 -15.16
C LEU A 39 -13.86 -3.64 -15.18
N ALA A 40 -14.54 -3.71 -16.34
CA ALA A 40 -15.73 -4.53 -16.50
C ALA A 40 -15.46 -6.01 -16.28
N GLU A 41 -14.35 -6.54 -16.82
CA GLU A 41 -13.93 -7.93 -16.64
C GLU A 41 -13.63 -8.25 -15.17
N ARG A 42 -12.80 -7.42 -14.51
CA ARG A 42 -12.47 -7.62 -13.09
C ARG A 42 -13.72 -7.59 -12.19
N LEU A 43 -14.65 -6.66 -12.44
CA LEU A 43 -15.93 -6.61 -11.73
C LEU A 43 -16.80 -7.83 -12.01
N ALA A 44 -16.86 -8.28 -13.26
CA ALA A 44 -17.63 -9.47 -13.64
C ALA A 44 -17.10 -10.72 -12.95
N ASN A 45 -15.77 -10.90 -12.88
CA ASN A 45 -15.12 -12.02 -12.19
C ASN A 45 -15.43 -12.00 -10.68
N ALA A 46 -15.28 -10.85 -10.03
CA ALA A 46 -15.59 -10.68 -8.62
C ALA A 46 -17.06 -11.04 -8.31
N PHE A 47 -18.00 -10.54 -9.12
CA PHE A 47 -19.42 -10.87 -8.92
C PHE A 47 -19.76 -12.31 -9.28
N TYR A 48 -19.11 -12.88 -10.28
CA TYR A 48 -19.26 -14.29 -10.62
C TYR A 48 -18.86 -15.18 -9.44
N ASN A 49 -17.68 -14.98 -8.86
CA ASN A 49 -17.21 -15.78 -7.72
C ASN A 49 -18.06 -15.52 -6.45
N MET A 50 -18.50 -14.29 -6.21
CA MET A 50 -19.43 -14.01 -5.10
C MET A 50 -20.81 -14.66 -5.29
N SER A 51 -21.31 -14.75 -6.53
CA SER A 51 -22.56 -15.46 -6.83
C SER A 51 -22.41 -16.98 -6.58
N ARG A 52 -21.25 -17.55 -6.91
CA ARG A 52 -20.90 -18.94 -6.62
C ARG A 52 -20.82 -19.19 -5.11
N ALA A 53 -20.25 -18.26 -4.36
CA ALA A 53 -20.19 -18.34 -2.90
C ALA A 53 -21.61 -18.31 -2.28
N ALA A 54 -22.48 -17.43 -2.76
CA ALA A 54 -23.87 -17.38 -2.32
C ALA A 54 -24.61 -18.71 -2.58
N SER A 55 -24.48 -19.26 -3.79
CA SER A 55 -25.11 -20.54 -4.14
C SER A 55 -24.54 -21.72 -3.33
N ALA A 56 -23.22 -21.77 -3.13
CA ALA A 56 -22.57 -22.81 -2.34
C ALA A 56 -23.05 -22.78 -0.88
N LYS A 57 -23.21 -21.57 -0.32
CA LYS A 57 -23.74 -21.38 1.03
C LYS A 57 -25.18 -21.91 1.16
N GLU A 58 -26.05 -21.63 0.19
CA GLU A 58 -27.43 -22.15 0.19
C GLU A 58 -27.47 -23.68 0.12
N ASN A 59 -26.53 -24.29 -0.62
CA ASN A 59 -26.45 -25.73 -0.80
C ASN A 59 -25.61 -26.45 0.28
N THR A 60 -25.10 -25.73 1.29
CA THR A 60 -24.19 -26.28 2.32
C THR A 60 -22.98 -27.01 1.71
N ASP A 61 -22.47 -26.51 0.58
CA ASP A 61 -21.26 -27.00 -0.07
C ASP A 61 -20.05 -26.19 0.40
N ASP A 62 -19.48 -26.62 1.53
CA ASP A 62 -18.38 -25.89 2.19
C ASP A 62 -17.10 -25.85 1.34
N VAL A 63 -16.87 -26.87 0.50
CA VAL A 63 -15.69 -26.91 -0.39
C VAL A 63 -15.83 -25.86 -1.48
N MET A 64 -16.99 -25.81 -2.15
CA MET A 64 -17.26 -24.80 -3.16
C MET A 64 -17.32 -23.39 -2.56
N LEU A 65 -17.87 -23.25 -1.35
CA LEU A 65 -17.92 -21.99 -0.62
C LEU A 65 -16.50 -21.46 -0.36
N LYS A 66 -15.60 -22.30 0.17
CA LYS A 66 -14.20 -21.92 0.42
C LYS A 66 -13.50 -21.51 -0.87
N ALA A 67 -13.64 -22.30 -1.95
CA ALA A 67 -13.03 -22.00 -3.24
C ALA A 67 -13.54 -20.67 -3.83
N ALA A 68 -14.86 -20.45 -3.81
CA ALA A 68 -15.46 -19.22 -4.32
C ALA A 68 -15.03 -17.99 -3.52
N LEU A 69 -14.90 -18.10 -2.20
CA LEU A 69 -14.42 -17.01 -1.34
C LEU A 69 -12.94 -16.69 -1.58
N LEU A 70 -12.09 -17.71 -1.77
CA LEU A 70 -10.67 -17.51 -2.11
C LEU A 70 -10.52 -16.77 -3.44
N ASN A 71 -11.24 -17.17 -4.47
CA ASN A 71 -11.21 -16.49 -5.76
C ASN A 71 -11.77 -15.07 -5.67
N SER A 72 -12.90 -14.88 -4.98
CA SER A 72 -13.48 -13.54 -4.78
C SER A 72 -12.49 -12.60 -4.08
N ARG A 73 -11.73 -13.11 -3.10
CA ARG A 73 -10.68 -12.33 -2.43
C ARG A 73 -9.61 -11.87 -3.41
N THR A 74 -9.16 -12.76 -4.31
CA THR A 74 -8.20 -12.40 -5.37
C THR A 74 -8.80 -11.36 -6.31
N ASP A 75 -10.02 -11.57 -6.82
CA ASP A 75 -10.65 -10.62 -7.75
C ASP A 75 -10.81 -9.21 -7.15
N PHE A 76 -11.16 -9.11 -5.86
CA PHE A 76 -11.24 -7.82 -5.16
C PHE A 76 -9.87 -7.18 -4.93
N MET A 77 -8.82 -7.97 -4.75
CA MET A 77 -7.45 -7.48 -4.69
C MET A 77 -7.03 -6.93 -6.06
N ASP A 78 -7.35 -7.62 -7.14
CA ASP A 78 -7.04 -7.17 -8.50
C ASP A 78 -7.79 -5.87 -8.85
N LEU A 79 -9.05 -5.73 -8.42
CA LEU A 79 -9.79 -4.46 -8.51
C LEU A 79 -9.11 -3.34 -7.72
N ALA A 80 -8.63 -3.63 -6.51
CA ALA A 80 -7.94 -2.64 -5.69
C ALA A 80 -6.61 -2.21 -6.34
N ASN A 81 -5.87 -3.15 -6.94
CA ASN A 81 -4.64 -2.88 -7.66
C ASN A 81 -4.89 -2.01 -8.90
N PHE A 82 -5.90 -2.32 -9.71
CA PHE A 82 -6.29 -1.49 -10.86
C PHE A 82 -6.48 -0.01 -10.50
N PHE A 83 -7.16 0.28 -9.38
CA PHE A 83 -7.32 1.67 -8.92
C PHE A 83 -6.07 2.24 -8.26
N ARG A 84 -5.25 1.38 -7.63
CA ARG A 84 -3.98 1.77 -7.00
C ARG A 84 -3.00 2.26 -8.05
N ASP A 85 -2.87 1.55 -9.16
CA ASP A 85 -1.92 1.88 -10.23
C ASP A 85 -2.25 3.26 -10.84
N ILE A 86 -3.54 3.52 -11.10
CA ILE A 86 -4.02 4.84 -11.57
C ILE A 86 -3.72 5.93 -10.52
N PHE A 87 -3.91 5.63 -9.24
CA PHE A 87 -3.61 6.57 -8.17
C PHE A 87 -2.10 6.87 -8.09
N ASP A 88 -1.25 5.86 -8.16
CA ASP A 88 0.20 5.99 -8.07
C ASP A 88 0.74 6.84 -9.24
N ASP A 89 0.18 6.67 -10.45
CA ASP A 89 0.49 7.52 -11.60
C ASP A 89 0.10 8.98 -11.41
N LEU A 90 -1.09 9.25 -10.88
CA LEU A 90 -1.54 10.60 -10.60
C LEU A 90 -0.66 11.27 -9.53
N ASP A 91 -0.27 10.52 -8.50
CA ASP A 91 0.63 11.02 -7.45
C ASP A 91 2.02 11.31 -8.02
N ALA A 92 2.57 10.41 -8.84
CA ALA A 92 3.84 10.62 -9.53
C ALA A 92 3.82 11.84 -10.46
N LEU A 93 2.73 12.05 -11.19
CA LEU A 93 2.53 13.24 -12.03
C LEU A 93 2.53 14.53 -11.19
N LEU A 94 1.82 14.54 -10.05
CA LEU A 94 1.69 15.70 -9.17
C LEU A 94 2.99 16.05 -8.43
N ARG A 95 3.88 15.10 -8.21
CA ARG A 95 5.20 15.34 -7.59
C ARG A 95 6.18 16.09 -8.51
N LYS A 96 5.92 16.16 -9.82
CA LYS A 96 6.81 16.90 -10.74
C LYS A 96 6.76 18.41 -10.42
N PRO A 97 7.90 19.14 -10.47
CA PRO A 97 7.99 20.56 -10.09
C PRO A 97 7.35 21.52 -11.12
N VAL A 98 6.46 21.02 -11.97
CA VAL A 98 5.79 21.73 -13.08
C VAL A 98 4.43 22.29 -12.71
N TRP A 99 3.96 21.99 -11.49
CA TRP A 99 2.65 22.40 -10.99
C TRP A 99 2.77 23.68 -10.15
N PRO A 100 1.84 24.64 -10.32
CA PRO A 100 1.79 25.81 -9.46
C PRO A 100 1.32 25.43 -8.05
N ASP A 101 1.75 26.19 -7.06
CA ASP A 101 1.16 26.13 -5.72
C ASP A 101 -0.34 26.47 -5.78
N ILE A 102 -1.13 25.79 -4.95
CA ILE A 102 -2.56 26.11 -4.80
C ILE A 102 -2.67 27.39 -3.94
N PRO A 103 -3.29 28.48 -4.45
CA PRO A 103 -3.41 29.71 -3.68
C PRO A 103 -4.24 29.54 -2.41
N GLU A 104 -3.90 30.29 -1.37
CA GLU A 104 -4.72 30.35 -0.16
C GLU A 104 -6.12 30.89 -0.49
N GLY A 105 -7.16 30.21 0.01
CA GLY A 105 -8.56 30.57 -0.29
C GLY A 105 -9.05 30.15 -1.68
N PHE A 106 -8.31 29.32 -2.42
CA PHE A 106 -8.78 28.75 -3.68
C PHE A 106 -10.04 27.89 -3.45
N ASP A 107 -11.18 28.33 -4.00
CA ASP A 107 -12.47 27.65 -3.94
C ASP A 107 -12.65 26.77 -5.18
N TYR A 108 -12.48 25.47 -5.00
CA TYR A 108 -12.84 24.48 -6.00
C TYR A 108 -14.37 24.30 -6.01
N GLN A 109 -15.07 25.30 -6.57
CA GLN A 109 -16.52 25.38 -6.60
C GLN A 109 -17.14 24.08 -7.13
N GLY A 110 -18.08 23.49 -6.37
CA GLY A 110 -18.96 22.42 -6.87
C GLY A 110 -18.84 21.05 -6.20
N TYR A 111 -17.91 20.86 -5.25
CA TYR A 111 -17.98 19.70 -4.35
C TYR A 111 -18.68 20.12 -3.06
N HIS A 112 -19.93 19.68 -2.88
CA HIS A 112 -20.31 19.26 -1.54
C HIS A 112 -19.24 18.24 -1.14
N GLN A 113 -18.38 18.59 -0.18
CA GLN A 113 -17.60 17.61 0.54
C GLN A 113 -18.59 16.55 1.01
N ARG A 114 -18.72 15.46 0.24
CA ARG A 114 -19.18 14.21 0.82
C ARG A 114 -18.07 13.88 1.79
N VAL A 115 -18.27 14.34 3.02
CA VAL A 115 -17.77 13.66 4.19
C VAL A 115 -17.99 12.19 3.86
N ILE A 116 -16.92 11.46 3.56
CA ILE A 116 -16.96 10.01 3.65
C ILE A 116 -17.27 9.80 5.13
N HIS A 117 -18.56 9.72 5.44
CA HIS A 117 -19.00 8.99 6.60
C HIS A 117 -18.47 7.59 6.31
N ARG A 118 -17.28 7.26 6.80
CA ARG A 118 -17.04 5.86 7.15
C ARG A 118 -18.09 5.61 8.21
N CYS A 119 -19.24 5.10 7.77
CA CYS A 119 -20.22 4.51 8.63
C CYS A 119 -19.48 3.42 9.41
N ARG A 120 -18.94 3.79 10.59
CA ARG A 120 -18.88 2.84 11.69
C ARG A 120 -20.32 2.43 11.91
N MET A 121 -20.72 1.30 11.36
CA MET A 121 -21.81 0.52 11.93
C MET A 121 -21.33 0.01 13.29
N ARG A 122 -21.24 0.90 14.29
CA ARG A 122 -21.38 0.53 15.69
C ARG A 122 -22.85 0.80 16.02
N LYS A 123 -23.50 -0.23 16.55
CA LYS A 123 -24.88 -0.14 17.05
C LYS A 123 -25.03 1.12 17.93
N PRO A 124 -26.19 1.80 17.89
CA PRO A 124 -26.40 2.97 18.72
C PRO A 124 -26.58 2.54 20.18
N ASP A 125 -25.61 2.89 21.02
CA ASP A 125 -25.79 2.83 22.47
C ASP A 125 -26.52 4.10 22.90
N HIS A 126 -27.58 3.91 23.68
CA HIS A 126 -28.44 4.96 24.22
C HIS A 126 -27.64 5.89 25.14
N LEU A 127 -27.06 6.96 24.61
CA LEU A 127 -26.73 8.20 25.33
C LEU A 127 -26.24 9.21 24.28
N GLY A 128 -27.15 10.09 23.85
CA GLY A 128 -26.81 11.16 22.91
C GLY A 128 -25.78 12.14 23.47
N ARG A 129 -24.85 12.55 22.58
CA ARG A 129 -23.83 13.64 22.61
C ARG A 129 -22.40 13.11 22.38
N ASN A 130 -21.52 13.64 21.53
CA ASN A 130 -21.43 14.88 20.76
C ASN A 130 -20.69 14.60 19.43
N CYS A 131 -21.15 15.15 18.30
CA CYS A 131 -20.33 15.28 17.10
C CYS A 131 -19.26 16.34 17.36
N VAL A 132 -17.98 15.96 17.33
CA VAL A 132 -16.88 16.92 17.27
C VAL A 132 -16.63 17.24 15.80
N SER A 133 -17.01 18.43 15.37
CA SER A 133 -16.67 18.96 14.05
C SER A 133 -15.17 19.27 14.01
N PHE A 134 -14.40 18.49 13.25
CA PHE A 134 -13.06 18.91 12.85
C PHE A 134 -13.15 19.75 11.58
N LEU A 135 -12.83 21.04 11.70
CA LEU A 135 -12.48 21.87 10.56
C LEU A 135 -11.20 21.27 9.96
N VAL A 136 -11.24 20.82 8.71
CA VAL A 136 -10.03 20.49 7.97
C VAL A 136 -9.43 21.82 7.51
N GLN A 137 -8.51 22.36 8.32
CA GLN A 137 -7.50 23.29 7.81
C GLN A 137 -6.76 22.60 6.66
N GLY A 138 -6.35 23.38 5.65
CA GLY A 138 -5.91 22.94 4.32
C GLY A 138 -5.05 21.68 4.30
N ILE A 139 -5.13 20.92 3.19
CA ILE A 139 -4.35 19.70 2.96
C ILE A 139 -2.91 19.96 3.43
N PRO A 140 -2.50 19.42 4.59
CA PRO A 140 -1.12 19.56 5.01
C PRO A 140 -0.30 18.82 3.95
N ALA A 141 0.84 19.39 3.55
CA ALA A 141 1.88 18.62 2.89
C ALA A 141 1.96 17.26 3.59
N LYS A 142 1.76 16.16 2.85
CA LYS A 142 1.80 14.80 3.43
C LYS A 142 3.13 14.72 4.17
N MET A 143 3.09 14.64 5.50
CA MET A 143 4.30 14.47 6.30
C MET A 143 4.82 13.09 5.96
N THR A 144 5.76 13.03 5.02
CA THR A 144 6.43 11.80 4.64
C THR A 144 7.34 11.41 5.78
N MET A 145 6.93 10.40 6.56
CA MET A 145 7.74 9.84 7.63
C MET A 145 8.87 9.01 7.01
N VAL A 146 10.11 9.39 7.28
CA VAL A 146 11.30 8.64 6.85
C VAL A 146 11.69 7.66 7.94
N PHE A 147 11.88 6.41 7.55
CA PHE A 147 12.32 5.31 8.40
C PHE A 147 13.79 5.02 8.12
N SER A 148 14.63 5.11 9.15
CA SER A 148 16.05 4.83 9.02
C SER A 148 16.36 3.46 9.57
N PHE A 149 16.82 2.55 8.71
CA PHE A 149 17.44 1.31 9.17
C PHE A 149 18.80 1.64 9.79
N LEU A 150 18.89 1.54 11.12
CA LEU A 150 20.11 1.85 11.87
C LEU A 150 20.94 0.58 12.07
N SER A 151 20.30 -0.48 12.52
CA SER A 151 20.89 -1.80 12.70
C SER A 151 19.81 -2.87 12.78
N ARG A 152 20.21 -4.14 12.81
CA ARG A 152 19.25 -5.25 13.02
C ARG A 152 18.47 -5.01 14.32
N GLY A 153 17.15 -4.97 14.22
CA GLY A 153 16.30 -4.69 15.38
C GLY A 153 15.99 -3.22 15.63
N ASP A 154 16.53 -2.27 14.85
CA ASP A 154 16.40 -0.84 15.11
C ASP A 154 16.14 -0.01 13.84
N LEU A 155 14.92 0.54 13.77
CA LEU A 155 14.44 1.45 12.72
C LEU A 155 14.35 2.90 13.22
N GLY A 156 14.96 3.22 14.36
CA GLY A 156 14.87 4.50 15.06
C GLY A 156 13.51 4.72 15.72
N LEU A 157 12.45 4.88 14.92
CA LEU A 157 11.07 5.09 15.40
C LEU A 157 10.42 3.81 15.93
N ILE A 158 10.86 2.66 15.42
CA ILE A 158 10.42 1.33 15.86
C ILE A 158 11.67 0.54 16.18
N HIS A 159 11.69 -0.16 17.31
CA HIS A 159 12.84 -0.96 17.72
C HIS A 159 12.39 -2.22 18.46
N ALA A 160 13.34 -3.14 18.64
CA ALA A 160 13.15 -4.39 19.37
C ALA A 160 12.53 -4.15 20.75
N GLY A 161 11.60 -5.02 21.15
CA GLY A 161 10.95 -4.99 22.45
C GLY A 161 9.83 -3.94 22.59
N MET A 162 9.62 -3.08 21.60
CA MET A 162 8.51 -2.13 21.58
C MET A 162 7.16 -2.86 21.65
N SER A 163 6.25 -2.39 22.50
CA SER A 163 4.87 -2.87 22.55
C SER A 163 4.03 -2.31 21.40
N ARG A 164 2.89 -2.93 21.14
CA ARG A 164 1.91 -2.44 20.16
C ARG A 164 1.39 -1.04 20.45
N GLU A 165 1.18 -0.69 21.71
CA GLU A 165 0.77 0.67 22.09
C GLU A 165 1.88 1.70 21.84
N GLU A 166 3.13 1.34 22.12
CA GLU A 166 4.28 2.22 21.82
C GLU A 166 4.46 2.43 20.32
N SER A 167 4.33 1.37 19.50
CA SER A 167 4.45 1.51 18.04
C SER A 167 3.32 2.37 17.45
N ARG A 168 2.08 2.21 17.92
CA ARG A 168 0.95 3.10 17.55
C ARG A 168 1.19 4.54 17.94
N LYS A 169 1.79 4.78 19.10
CA LYS A 169 2.12 6.14 19.54
C LYS A 169 3.22 6.75 18.66
N ALA A 170 4.20 5.96 18.23
CA ALA A 170 5.28 6.40 17.36
C ALA A 170 4.80 6.70 15.92
N LEU A 171 3.94 5.84 15.37
CA LEU A 171 3.44 5.94 13.99
C LEU A 171 2.20 6.83 13.83
N GLY A 172 1.48 7.09 14.92
CA GLY A 172 0.26 7.92 14.92
C GLY A 172 -1.04 7.10 14.85
N GLY A 173 -2.17 7.82 14.84
CA GLY A 173 -3.49 7.24 15.12
C GLY A 173 -4.29 6.69 13.94
N ARG A 174 -3.77 6.70 12.70
CA ARG A 174 -4.47 6.19 11.51
C ARG A 174 -3.88 4.83 11.12
N PHE A 175 -4.53 3.77 11.59
CA PHE A 175 -4.20 2.39 11.19
C PHE A 175 -5.45 1.53 11.10
N GLU A 176 -5.34 0.44 10.36
CA GLU A 176 -6.33 -0.66 10.31
C GLU A 176 -5.69 -1.93 10.86
N ALA A 177 -6.45 -2.71 11.64
CA ALA A 177 -5.94 -3.97 12.19
C ALA A 177 -6.56 -5.14 11.42
N PHE A 178 -5.73 -6.07 10.95
CA PHE A 178 -6.17 -7.24 10.19
C PHE A 178 -5.33 -8.48 10.51
N TYR A 179 -5.86 -9.67 10.29
CA TYR A 179 -5.11 -10.92 10.43
C TYR A 179 -4.51 -11.29 9.08
N LYS A 180 -3.18 -11.44 9.00
CA LYS A 180 -2.46 -11.67 7.75
C LYS A 180 -2.80 -13.02 7.12
N ALA A 181 -2.95 -14.06 7.93
CA ALA A 181 -3.30 -15.42 7.52
C ALA A 181 -4.45 -15.98 8.38
N GLU A 182 -5.08 -17.06 7.89
CA GLU A 182 -6.23 -17.73 8.54
C GLU A 182 -5.89 -18.24 9.95
N ASP A 183 -4.63 -18.62 10.17
CA ASP A 183 -4.09 -19.14 11.44
C ASP A 183 -3.38 -18.06 12.29
N SER A 184 -3.36 -16.80 11.86
CA SER A 184 -2.74 -15.72 12.63
C SER A 184 -3.50 -15.50 13.94
N THR A 185 -2.84 -15.69 15.07
CA THR A 185 -3.42 -15.46 16.40
C THR A 185 -3.34 -14.00 16.83
N VAL A 186 -2.51 -13.21 16.15
CA VAL A 186 -2.24 -11.80 16.45
C VAL A 186 -2.49 -10.94 15.20
N PRO A 187 -3.24 -9.83 15.30
CA PRO A 187 -3.47 -8.94 14.17
C PRO A 187 -2.24 -8.08 13.86
N THR A 188 -2.02 -7.85 12.58
CA THR A 188 -1.13 -6.84 12.01
C THR A 188 -1.78 -5.46 12.09
N ASP A 189 -1.00 -4.41 12.38
CA ASP A 189 -1.45 -3.03 12.23
C ASP A 189 -0.93 -2.47 10.90
N ALA A 190 -1.85 -2.03 10.03
CA ALA A 190 -1.59 -1.44 8.72
C ALA A 190 -1.72 0.08 8.75
N TYR A 191 -0.68 0.77 8.32
CA TYR A 191 -0.60 2.21 8.18
C TYR A 191 -0.47 2.55 6.69
N ASP A 192 -1.57 2.42 5.93
CA ASP A 192 -1.57 2.57 4.47
C ASP A 192 -1.01 3.92 4.00
N ASP A 193 -1.31 5.00 4.75
CA ASP A 193 -0.82 6.36 4.50
C ASP A 193 0.73 6.41 4.52
N LEU A 194 1.36 5.56 5.32
CA LEU A 194 2.81 5.44 5.51
C LEU A 194 3.43 4.30 4.69
N GLY A 195 2.60 3.39 4.15
CA GLY A 195 3.07 2.16 3.50
C GLY A 195 3.76 1.20 4.46
N VAL A 196 3.24 1.07 5.68
CA VAL A 196 3.87 0.28 6.75
C VAL A 196 2.90 -0.73 7.35
N HIS A 197 3.32 -1.98 7.48
CA HIS A 197 2.64 -2.99 8.29
C HIS A 197 3.53 -3.40 9.48
N VAL A 198 2.96 -3.40 10.68
CA VAL A 198 3.67 -3.80 11.91
C VAL A 198 3.14 -5.15 12.40
N TYR A 199 4.06 -6.09 12.60
CA TYR A 199 3.80 -7.46 13.03
C TYR A 199 4.16 -7.64 14.50
N PHE A 200 3.37 -8.45 15.20
CA PHE A 200 3.50 -8.65 16.64
C PHE A 200 3.53 -10.14 17.03
N ASP A 201 4.21 -10.44 18.13
CA ASP A 201 4.07 -11.73 18.81
C ASP A 201 2.79 -11.80 19.68
N GLU A 202 2.54 -12.96 20.29
CA GLU A 202 1.38 -13.19 21.17
C GLU A 202 1.39 -12.34 22.45
N ARG A 203 2.51 -11.70 22.77
CA ARG A 203 2.66 -10.74 23.87
C ARG A 203 2.49 -9.30 23.38
N TYR A 204 2.08 -9.11 22.12
CA TYR A 204 1.94 -7.82 21.45
C TYR A 204 3.24 -7.00 21.41
N ARG A 205 4.39 -7.68 21.28
CA ARG A 205 5.69 -7.07 21.02
C ARG A 205 5.97 -7.05 19.53
N VAL A 206 6.54 -5.95 19.05
CA VAL A 206 6.94 -5.82 17.64
C VAL A 206 8.00 -6.88 17.30
N VAL A 207 7.72 -7.71 16.30
CA VAL A 207 8.65 -8.72 15.77
C VAL A 207 9.16 -8.38 14.37
N GLY A 208 8.41 -7.56 13.63
CA GLY A 208 8.85 -7.07 12.35
C GLY A 208 8.00 -5.98 11.78
N VAL A 209 8.55 -5.32 10.77
CA VAL A 209 7.91 -4.22 10.05
C VAL A 209 8.10 -4.45 8.56
N GLU A 210 7.01 -4.42 7.80
CA GLU A 210 7.03 -4.47 6.33
C GLU A 210 6.77 -3.07 5.80
N PHE A 211 7.64 -2.65 4.88
CA PHE A 211 7.63 -1.39 4.18
C PHE A 211 7.22 -1.64 2.74
N LEU A 212 6.25 -0.91 2.22
CA LEU A 212 5.76 -1.01 0.83
C LEU A 212 6.46 0.02 -0.07
N LYS A 213 6.42 -0.16 -1.40
CA LYS A 213 7.15 0.67 -2.40
C LYS A 213 6.98 2.18 -2.27
N TRP A 214 5.84 2.63 -1.77
CA TRP A 214 5.54 4.06 -1.55
C TRP A 214 5.98 4.60 -0.18
N SER A 215 6.61 3.79 0.68
CA SER A 215 7.19 4.22 1.96
C SER A 215 8.62 4.76 1.77
N GLU A 216 9.14 5.44 2.80
CA GLU A 216 10.51 5.99 2.80
C GLU A 216 11.42 5.23 3.79
N LEU A 217 11.76 3.97 3.47
CA LEU A 217 12.78 3.21 4.19
C LEU A 217 14.17 3.47 3.60
N VAL A 218 15.10 3.97 4.41
CA VAL A 218 16.48 4.30 4.01
C VAL A 218 17.54 3.64 4.90
N TRP A 219 18.70 3.33 4.33
CA TRP A 219 19.91 2.96 5.06
C TRP A 219 21.10 3.79 4.55
N ASP A 220 21.69 4.63 5.41
CA ASP A 220 22.79 5.54 5.05
C ASP A 220 22.48 6.38 3.78
N ASN A 221 21.26 6.92 3.70
CA ASN A 221 20.68 7.68 2.58
C ASN A 221 20.35 6.86 1.30
N GLN A 222 20.59 5.55 1.29
CA GLN A 222 20.10 4.69 0.20
C GLN A 222 18.66 4.29 0.49
N LYS A 223 17.73 4.59 -0.43
CA LYS A 223 16.36 4.07 -0.38
C LYS A 223 16.37 2.56 -0.63
N LEU A 224 15.67 1.80 0.21
CA LEU A 224 15.66 0.33 0.15
C LEU A 224 14.42 -0.25 -0.51
N VAL A 225 13.31 0.49 -0.53
CA VAL A 225 12.00 0.07 -1.02
C VAL A 225 11.50 1.08 -2.06
N GLY A 226 10.81 0.64 -3.11
CA GLY A 226 10.50 1.49 -4.27
C GLY A 226 11.72 1.94 -5.06
N GLU A 227 12.87 1.30 -4.84
CA GLU A 227 14.13 1.52 -5.54
C GLU A 227 14.41 0.34 -6.48
N ASN A 228 15.20 0.57 -7.52
CA ASN A 228 15.66 -0.48 -8.40
C ASN A 228 16.45 -1.58 -7.63
N ALA A 229 16.06 -2.83 -7.83
CA ALA A 229 16.59 -3.97 -7.10
C ALA A 229 18.09 -4.17 -7.34
N LEU A 230 18.61 -3.87 -8.54
CA LEU A 230 20.04 -3.94 -8.83
C LEU A 230 20.82 -2.91 -8.01
N VAL A 231 20.30 -1.69 -7.86
CA VAL A 231 20.90 -0.64 -7.01
C VAL A 231 20.98 -1.10 -5.56
N VAL A 232 19.88 -1.62 -5.02
CA VAL A 232 19.83 -2.12 -3.63
C VAL A 232 20.78 -3.30 -3.42
N ARG A 233 20.82 -4.26 -4.36
CA ARG A 233 21.75 -5.40 -4.30
C ARG A 233 23.21 -4.96 -4.30
N GLN A 234 23.57 -4.01 -5.16
CA GLN A 234 24.93 -3.47 -5.22
C GLN A 234 25.29 -2.71 -3.94
N PHE A 235 24.35 -1.95 -3.37
CA PHE A 235 24.52 -1.28 -2.10
C PHE A 235 24.80 -2.29 -0.96
N LEU A 236 24.00 -3.35 -0.85
CA LEU A 236 24.18 -4.39 0.16
C LEU A 236 25.51 -5.15 -0.03
N ALA A 237 25.85 -5.51 -1.27
CA ALA A 237 27.11 -6.19 -1.58
C ALA A 237 28.34 -5.35 -1.22
N LYS A 238 28.31 -4.03 -1.45
CA LYS A 238 29.38 -3.09 -1.04
C LYS A 238 29.58 -3.05 0.48
N ARG A 239 28.55 -3.38 1.25
CA ARG A 239 28.60 -3.47 2.72
C ARG A 239 29.03 -4.85 3.23
N GLY A 240 29.25 -5.81 2.33
CA GLY A 240 29.64 -7.17 2.67
C GLY A 240 28.47 -8.08 3.06
N GLU A 241 27.23 -7.65 2.82
CA GLU A 241 26.06 -8.49 3.08
C GLU A 241 25.98 -9.67 2.10
N VAL A 242 25.70 -10.85 2.63
CA VAL A 242 25.47 -12.06 1.81
C VAL A 242 23.99 -12.14 1.48
N LEU A 243 23.68 -12.15 0.18
CA LEU A 243 22.32 -12.22 -0.33
C LEU A 243 21.90 -13.67 -0.60
N VAL A 244 20.74 -14.06 -0.07
CA VAL A 244 20.10 -15.35 -0.33
C VAL A 244 18.86 -15.13 -1.18
N PHE A 245 18.84 -15.68 -2.38
CA PHE A 245 17.75 -15.49 -3.35
C PHE A 245 16.67 -16.57 -3.19
N ASN A 246 15.44 -16.22 -3.55
CA ASN A 246 14.31 -17.12 -3.69
C ASN A 246 13.47 -16.71 -4.92
N ASP A 247 12.35 -17.40 -5.14
CA ASP A 247 11.50 -17.23 -6.33
C ASP A 247 10.81 -15.85 -6.44
N SER A 248 10.94 -14.99 -5.43
CA SER A 248 10.22 -13.71 -5.34
C SER A 248 11.06 -12.57 -4.76
N GLY A 249 12.39 -12.71 -4.81
CA GLY A 249 13.33 -11.69 -4.35
C GLY A 249 14.53 -12.27 -3.60
N PHE A 250 14.96 -11.60 -2.54
CA PHE A 250 16.18 -11.96 -1.83
C PHE A 250 16.19 -11.52 -0.37
N SER A 251 17.12 -12.04 0.43
CA SER A 251 17.28 -11.70 1.84
C SER A 251 18.75 -11.38 2.16
N ALA A 252 18.97 -10.33 2.96
CA ALA A 252 20.25 -10.06 3.61
C ALA A 252 20.14 -10.54 5.07
N THR A 253 20.43 -11.84 5.28
CA THR A 253 20.16 -12.53 6.54
C THR A 253 21.02 -12.03 7.70
N GLY A 254 22.22 -11.52 7.42
CA GLY A 254 23.12 -10.94 8.42
C GLY A 254 22.50 -9.76 9.19
N VAL A 255 21.62 -9.02 8.51
CA VAL A 255 20.99 -7.80 9.04
C VAL A 255 19.47 -7.90 9.18
N GLY A 256 18.88 -9.07 8.90
CA GLY A 256 17.46 -9.32 9.11
C GLY A 256 16.55 -8.61 8.10
N LEU A 257 17.01 -8.41 6.86
CA LEU A 257 16.22 -7.79 5.80
C LEU A 257 15.77 -8.82 4.77
N ARG A 258 14.50 -8.77 4.37
CA ARG A 258 13.91 -9.58 3.29
C ARG A 258 13.25 -8.66 2.28
N PHE A 259 13.57 -8.83 1.02
CA PHE A 259 13.16 -7.99 -0.09
C PHE A 259 12.22 -8.80 -0.98
N TYR A 260 11.01 -8.29 -1.17
CA TYR A 260 10.07 -8.80 -2.15
C TYR A 260 10.26 -8.03 -3.46
N VAL A 261 10.63 -8.78 -4.49
CA VAL A 261 10.93 -8.32 -5.85
C VAL A 261 10.34 -9.37 -6.78
N PRO A 262 9.05 -9.31 -7.12
CA PRO A 262 8.39 -10.36 -7.91
C PRO A 262 9.05 -10.56 -9.28
N ASP A 263 9.53 -9.47 -9.90
CA ASP A 263 10.12 -9.49 -11.24
C ASP A 263 11.66 -9.40 -11.22
N PHE A 264 12.33 -9.98 -10.21
CA PHE A 264 13.78 -9.75 -9.98
C PHE A 264 14.72 -10.21 -11.12
N GLU A 265 14.19 -10.96 -12.10
CA GLU A 265 14.91 -11.37 -13.31
C GLU A 265 15.04 -10.23 -14.33
N GLU A 266 14.24 -9.17 -14.20
CA GLU A 266 14.25 -7.99 -15.06
C GLU A 266 15.26 -6.92 -14.58
N ASP A 267 15.85 -6.18 -15.51
CA ASP A 267 16.90 -5.19 -15.22
C ASP A 267 16.35 -3.93 -14.49
N ASP A 268 15.07 -3.63 -14.67
CA ASP A 268 14.32 -2.52 -14.08
C ASP A 268 13.47 -2.91 -12.87
N ALA A 269 13.56 -4.16 -12.42
CA ALA A 269 12.82 -4.68 -11.28
C ALA A 269 12.89 -3.76 -10.05
N ILE A 270 11.74 -3.48 -9.44
CA ILE A 270 11.61 -2.60 -8.28
C ILE A 270 11.42 -3.43 -7.01
N VAL A 271 12.01 -2.95 -5.91
CA VAL A 271 11.72 -3.52 -4.59
C VAL A 271 10.32 -3.11 -4.14
N GLU A 272 9.36 -4.02 -4.28
CA GLU A 272 7.95 -3.76 -3.93
C GLU A 272 7.71 -3.70 -2.43
N ALA A 273 8.42 -4.53 -1.67
CA ALA A 273 8.36 -4.48 -0.22
C ALA A 273 9.67 -4.91 0.45
N VAL A 274 9.92 -4.36 1.64
CA VAL A 274 11.02 -4.78 2.51
C VAL A 274 10.46 -5.15 3.87
N TYR A 275 10.65 -6.40 4.28
CA TYR A 275 10.42 -6.84 5.65
C TYR A 275 11.72 -6.69 6.45
N VAL A 276 11.61 -6.02 7.60
CA VAL A 276 12.67 -5.86 8.59
C VAL A 276 12.33 -6.69 9.82
N GLU A 277 13.23 -7.60 10.18
CA GLU A 277 13.15 -8.31 11.45
C GLU A 277 13.53 -7.37 12.60
N VAL A 278 12.59 -7.17 13.52
CA VAL A 278 12.75 -6.24 14.65
C VAL A 278 12.89 -7.00 15.97
N GLY A 279 12.29 -8.18 16.10
CA GLY A 279 12.33 -9.00 17.32
C GLY A 279 12.56 -10.47 17.01
N GLY A 280 13.49 -11.09 17.74
CA GLY A 280 13.90 -12.48 17.60
C GLY A 280 15.38 -12.67 17.92
N VAL A 281 15.68 -13.13 19.14
CA VAL A 281 16.88 -13.92 19.45
C VAL A 281 16.39 -15.24 20.01
#